data_AF-A0A5C4MDQ0-F1
#
_entry.id   AF-A0A5C4MDQ0-F1
#
_cell.length_a   1.000
_cell.length_b   1.000
_cell.length_c   1.000
_cell.angle_alpha   90.00
_cell.angle_beta   90.00
_cell.angle_gamma   90.00
#
_symmetry.space_group_name_H-M   'P 1'
#
loop_
_entity.id
_entity.type
_entity.pdbx_description
1 polymer ?
#
loop_
_entity_poly.entity_id
_entity_poly.type
_entity_poly.pdbx_seq_one_letter_code
_entity_poly.pdbx_strand_id
1 'polypeptide(L)'
;MTHPDIPSVPVGPFAVADLTRQDLVRTITELGRGSDQPLVAYALHVGGLNARRDREFVASMERADVIYADGGSVVLAARAAGARSIERAPTTDIGWD
;
A
#
# COMPACT_ATOMS: atom_id res chain seq x y z
N MET A 1 5.83 -10.88 -1.39
CA MET A 1 5.41 -11.53 -2.67
C MET A 1 4.06 -10.91 -2.96
N THR A 2 3.87 -10.11 -4.02
CA THR A 2 2.59 -9.39 -4.19
C THR A 2 1.44 -10.39 -4.35
N HIS A 3 0.49 -10.41 -3.41
CA HIS A 3 -0.70 -11.25 -3.52
C HIS A 3 -1.48 -10.84 -4.77
N PRO A 4 -1.65 -11.73 -5.76
CA PRO A 4 -2.18 -11.37 -7.08
C PRO A 4 -3.63 -10.85 -7.07
N ASP A 5 -4.33 -10.98 -5.95
CA ASP A 5 -5.75 -10.62 -5.82
C ASP A 5 -6.00 -9.24 -5.19
N ILE A 6 -4.98 -8.50 -4.75
CA ILE A 6 -5.18 -7.16 -4.19
C ILE A 6 -5.28 -6.16 -5.36
N PRO A 7 -6.45 -5.50 -5.57
CA PRO A 7 -6.57 -4.46 -6.58
C PRO A 7 -5.53 -3.37 -6.31
N SER A 8 -4.75 -3.01 -7.33
CA SER A 8 -3.70 -2.02 -7.20
C SER A 8 -3.57 -1.16 -8.45
N VAL A 9 -3.01 0.03 -8.27
CA VAL A 9 -2.68 0.96 -9.36
C VAL A 9 -1.22 1.40 -9.28
N PRO A 10 -0.57 1.72 -10.41
CA PRO A 10 0.79 2.19 -10.40
C PRO A 10 0.86 3.64 -9.90
N VAL A 11 1.65 3.89 -8.86
CA VAL A 11 2.04 5.22 -8.40
C VAL A 11 3.56 5.33 -8.45
N GLY A 12 4.07 5.83 -9.58
CA GLY A 12 5.50 5.74 -9.86
C GLY A 12 5.93 4.27 -9.98
N PRO A 13 6.98 3.82 -9.30
CA PRO A 13 7.41 2.42 -9.32
C PRO A 13 6.60 1.52 -8.37
N PHE A 14 5.68 2.07 -7.58
CA PHE A 14 4.98 1.30 -6.53
C PHE A 14 3.60 0.84 -7.02
N ALA A 15 3.29 -0.44 -6.82
CA ALA A 15 1.93 -0.97 -6.96
C ALA A 15 1.15 -0.70 -5.67
N VAL A 16 0.33 0.36 -5.67
CA VAL A 16 -0.40 0.82 -4.48
C VAL A 16 -1.80 0.23 -4.46
N ALA A 17 -2.20 -0.35 -3.34
CA ALA A 17 -3.53 -0.94 -3.15
C ALA A 17 -4.64 0.10 -3.37
N ASP A 18 -5.58 -0.22 -4.27
CA ASP A 18 -6.80 0.54 -4.54
C ASP A 18 -7.93 0.03 -3.64
N LEU A 19 -7.81 0.31 -2.34
CA LEU A 19 -8.73 -0.15 -1.30
C LEU A 19 -9.23 1.01 -0.44
N THR A 20 -10.43 0.85 0.12
CA THR A 20 -10.88 1.69 1.24
C THR A 20 -10.03 1.38 2.47
N ARG A 21 -10.05 2.26 3.48
CA ARG A 21 -9.30 2.02 4.72
C ARG A 21 -9.79 0.76 5.45
N GLN A 22 -11.10 0.54 5.47
CA GLN A 22 -11.70 -0.64 6.10
C GLN A 22 -11.35 -1.93 5.35
N ASP A 23 -11.37 -1.90 4.02
CA ASP A 23 -10.97 -3.06 3.20
C ASP A 23 -9.49 -3.37 3.38
N LEU A 24 -8.63 -2.36 3.49
CA LEU A 24 -7.21 -2.53 3.78
C LEU A 24 -6.98 -3.24 5.12
N VAL A 25 -7.64 -2.80 6.20
CA VAL A 25 -7.52 -3.44 7.53
C VAL A 25 -7.98 -4.90 7.47
N ARG A 26 -9.12 -5.15 6.80
CA ARG A 26 -9.61 -6.51 6.58
C ARG A 26 -8.59 -7.37 5.84
N THR A 27 -8.06 -6.88 4.71
CA THR A 27 -7.08 -7.60 3.89
C THR A 27 -5.80 -7.91 4.67
N ILE A 28 -5.22 -6.94 5.38
CA ILE A 28 -4.01 -7.16 6.21
C ILE A 28 -4.27 -8.23 7.28
N THR A 29 -5.43 -8.16 7.94
CA THR A 29 -5.79 -9.10 9.01
C THR A 29 -6.03 -10.52 8.48
N GLU A 30 -6.72 -10.66 7.34
CA GLU A 30 -6.98 -11.95 6.71
C GLU A 30 -5.69 -12.62 6.23
N LEU A 31 -4.83 -11.88 5.55
CA LEU A 31 -3.53 -12.38 5.09
C LEU A 31 -2.63 -12.76 6.27
N GLY A 32 -2.62 -11.95 7.33
CA GLY A 32 -1.84 -12.23 8.54
C GLY A 32 -2.31 -13.48 9.30
N ARG A 33 -3.61 -13.79 9.30
CA ARG A 33 -4.16 -14.99 9.96
C ARG A 33 -3.88 -16.29 9.21
N GLY A 34 -3.71 -16.22 7.89
CA GLY A 34 -3.52 -17.38 7.02
C GLY A 34 -2.06 -17.78 6.78
N SER A 35 -1.10 -17.10 7.41
CA SER A 35 0.32 -17.22 7.09
C SER A 35 1.16 -17.62 8.30
N ASP A 36 2.07 -18.59 8.11
CA ASP A 36 3.13 -18.93 9.07
C ASP A 36 4.32 -17.96 9.02
N GLN A 37 4.28 -16.99 8.10
CA GLN A 37 5.30 -15.94 7.93
C GLN A 37 4.73 -14.56 8.25
N PRO A 38 5.55 -13.63 8.80
CA PRO A 38 5.13 -12.25 9.00
C PRO A 38 4.72 -11.60 7.67
N LEU A 39 3.58 -10.91 7.69
CA LEU A 39 3.16 -10.06 6.59
C LEU A 39 3.87 -8.72 6.64
N VAL A 40 4.36 -8.25 5.50
CA VAL A 40 5.00 -6.94 5.36
C VAL A 40 4.05 -5.99 4.61
N ALA A 41 3.53 -4.99 5.32
CA ALA A 41 2.76 -3.90 4.75
C ALA A 41 3.52 -2.57 4.87
N TYR A 42 3.65 -1.83 3.77
CA TYR A 42 4.28 -0.51 3.78
C TYR A 42 3.28 0.63 3.52
N ALA A 43 3.39 1.64 4.37
CA ALA A 43 2.73 2.93 4.23
C ALA A 43 3.47 3.78 3.18
N LEU A 44 2.89 3.98 1.99
CA LEU A 44 3.43 4.93 1.03
C LEU A 44 2.96 6.35 1.38
N HIS A 45 3.95 7.20 1.69
CA HIS A 45 3.78 8.63 1.94
C HIS A 45 4.64 9.45 0.96
N VAL A 46 4.55 10.80 0.98
CA VAL A 46 5.33 11.67 0.07
C VAL A 46 6.84 11.45 0.17
N GLY A 47 7.33 11.07 1.36
CA GLY A 47 8.74 10.71 1.56
C GLY A 47 9.18 9.53 0.66
N GLY A 48 8.35 8.48 0.57
CA GLY A 48 8.62 7.34 -0.32
C GLY A 48 8.56 7.71 -1.80
N LEU A 49 7.63 8.60 -2.20
CA LEU A 49 7.60 9.13 -3.56
C LEU A 49 8.85 9.96 -3.90
N ASN A 50 9.40 10.71 -2.93
CA ASN A 50 10.65 11.43 -3.11
C ASN A 50 11.85 10.48 -3.27
N ALA A 51 11.84 9.36 -2.55
CA ALA A 51 12.84 8.30 -2.61
C ALA A 51 12.68 7.34 -3.81
N ARG A 52 11.71 7.54 -4.72
CA ARG A 52 11.42 6.63 -5.86
C ARG A 52 12.56 6.33 -6.83
N ARG A 53 13.69 7.04 -6.73
CA ARG A 53 14.90 6.82 -7.55
C ARG A 53 15.98 6.00 -6.83
N ASP A 54 15.81 5.78 -5.53
CA ASP A 54 16.64 4.88 -4.75
C ASP A 54 16.24 3.44 -5.06
N ARG A 55 17.14 2.71 -5.71
CA ARG A 55 16.87 1.34 -6.19
C ARG A 55 16.72 0.35 -5.04
N GLU A 56 17.46 0.54 -3.94
CA GLU A 56 17.38 -0.36 -2.80
C GLU A 56 16.06 -0.15 -2.06
N PHE A 57 15.65 1.11 -1.89
CA PHE A 57 14.35 1.46 -1.34
C PHE A 57 13.19 0.87 -2.15
N VAL A 58 13.21 1.05 -3.48
CA VAL A 58 12.17 0.52 -4.38
C VAL A 58 12.14 -1.01 -4.31
N ALA A 59 13.30 -1.67 -4.42
CA ALA A 59 13.38 -3.13 -4.34
C ALA A 59 12.90 -3.70 -3.00
N SER A 60 13.10 -2.95 -1.90
CA SER A 60 12.54 -3.30 -0.60
C SER A 60 11.02 -3.19 -0.59
N MET A 61 10.48 -2.08 -1.10
CA MET A 61 9.02 -1.88 -1.17
C MET A 61 8.33 -2.90 -2.08
N GLU A 62 8.90 -3.25 -3.23
CA GLU A 62 8.35 -4.25 -4.17
C GLU A 62 8.24 -5.65 -3.57
N ARG A 63 8.99 -5.97 -2.51
CA ARG A 63 8.90 -7.26 -1.82
C ARG A 63 7.75 -7.34 -0.83
N ALA A 64 7.19 -6.20 -0.44
CA ALA A 64 6.06 -6.14 0.49
C ALA A 64 4.85 -6.87 -0.07
N ASP A 65 4.01 -7.34 0.84
CA ASP A 65 2.78 -8.02 0.50
C ASP A 65 1.67 -7.00 0.20
N VAL A 66 1.74 -5.82 0.85
CA VAL A 66 0.84 -4.69 0.62
C VAL A 66 1.60 -3.37 0.65
N ILE A 67 1.35 -2.50 -0.32
CA ILE A 67 1.73 -1.08 -0.25
C ILE A 67 0.44 -0.26 -0.26
N TYR A 68 0.18 0.54 0.78
CA TYR A 68 -1.07 1.31 0.91
C TYR A 68 -0.82 2.82 0.96
N ALA A 69 -1.85 3.61 0.65
CA ALA A 69 -1.75 5.06 0.63
C ALA A 69 -1.90 5.69 2.03
N ASP A 70 -0.79 6.11 2.63
CA ASP A 70 -0.80 6.89 3.87
C ASP A 70 -0.90 8.40 3.59
N GLY A 71 -0.27 8.87 2.50
CA GLY A 71 -0.22 10.28 2.13
C GLY A 71 -1.37 10.72 1.21
N GLY A 72 -1.93 11.92 1.43
CA GLY A 72 -2.94 12.49 0.53
C GLY A 72 -2.44 12.71 -0.90
N SER A 73 -1.14 13.00 -1.09
CA SER A 73 -0.52 13.09 -2.42
C SER A 73 -0.48 11.75 -3.15
N VAL A 74 -0.35 10.64 -2.41
CA VAL A 74 -0.39 9.28 -2.94
C VAL A 74 -1.80 8.95 -3.41
N VAL A 75 -2.81 9.27 -2.61
CA VAL A 75 -4.23 9.12 -2.99
C VAL A 75 -4.53 9.89 -4.28
N LEU A 76 -4.07 11.14 -4.39
CA LEU A 76 -4.27 11.95 -5.60
C LEU A 76 -3.61 11.31 -6.83
N ALA A 77 -2.36 10.88 -6.71
CA ALA A 77 -1.64 10.23 -7.79
C ALA A 77 -2.27 8.88 -8.20
N ALA A 78 -2.72 8.08 -7.23
CA ALA A 78 -3.41 6.83 -7.48
C ALA A 78 -4.74 7.04 -8.22
N ARG A 79 -5.54 8.04 -7.84
CA ARG A 79 -6.77 8.41 -8.56
C ARG A 79 -6.48 8.85 -9.99
N ALA A 80 -5.42 9.63 -10.19
CA ALA A 80 -4.97 10.01 -11.54
C ALA A 80 -4.51 8.79 -12.36
N ALA A 81 -4.01 7.73 -11.71
CA ALA A 81 -3.65 6.45 -12.32
C ALA A 81 -4.83 5.47 -12.49
N GLY A 82 -6.06 5.88 -12.14
CA GLY A 82 -7.28 5.10 -12.36
C GLY A 82 -7.83 4.37 -11.12
N ALA A 83 -7.32 4.66 -9.91
CA ALA A 83 -7.88 4.10 -8.68
C ALA A 83 -9.34 4.53 -8.49
N ARG A 84 -10.18 3.59 -8.04
CA ARG A 84 -11.64 3.79 -7.91
C ARG A 84 -12.09 3.86 -6.45
N SER A 85 -11.43 3.15 -5.56
CA SER A 85 -11.85 2.96 -4.18
C SER A 85 -10.83 3.48 -3.16
N ILE A 86 -9.66 3.93 -3.63
CA ILE A 86 -8.56 4.29 -2.74
C ILE A 86 -8.92 5.39 -1.74
N GLU A 87 -8.63 5.10 -0.48
CA GLU A 87 -8.70 6.04 0.63
C GLU A 87 -7.34 6.26 1.27
N ARG A 88 -7.23 7.37 2.00
CA ARG A 88 -6.07 7.61 2.86
C ARG A 88 -6.19 6.73 4.09
N ALA A 89 -5.15 5.95 4.35
CA ALA A 89 -5.05 5.06 5.49
C ALA A 89 -3.81 5.41 6.31
N PRO A 90 -3.87 6.42 7.21
CA PRO A 90 -2.76 6.74 8.09
C PRO A 90 -2.40 5.54 8.95
N THR A 91 -1.10 5.28 9.12
CA THR A 91 -0.62 4.11 9.86
C THR A 91 -1.16 4.03 11.30
N THR A 92 -1.37 5.19 11.94
CA THR A 92 -1.97 5.27 13.28
C THR A 92 -3.45 4.88 13.30
N ASP A 93 -4.18 5.17 12.22
CA ASP A 93 -5.62 4.97 12.14
C ASP A 93 -5.94 3.50 11.86
N ILE A 94 -5.16 2.86 10.98
CA ILE A 94 -5.33 1.42 10.67
C ILE A 94 -4.93 0.51 11.84
N GLY A 95 -4.16 1.00 12.81
CA GLY A 95 -3.85 0.28 14.03
C GLY A 95 -4.92 0.42 15.11
N TRP A 96 -5.86 1.35 14.92
CA TRP A 96 -6.98 1.61 15.81
C TRP A 96 -8.28 0.95 15.33
N ASP A 97 -8.52 0.97 14.02
CA ASP A 97 -9.66 0.33 13.34
C ASP A 97 -9.58 -1.22 13.40
#